data_AF-A0A2P4S9N3-F1
#
_entry.id   AF-A0A2P4S9N3-F1
#
_cell.length_a   1.000
_cell.length_b   1.000
_cell.length_c   1.000
_cell.angle_alpha   90.00
_cell.angle_beta   90.00
_cell.angle_gamma   90.00
#
_symmetry.space_group_name_H-M   'P 1'
#
loop_
_entity.id
_entity.type
_entity.pdbx_description
1 polymer ?
#
loop_
_entity_poly.entity_id
_entity_poly.type
_entity_poly.pdbx_seq_one_letter_code
_entity_poly.pdbx_strand_id
1 'polypeptide(L)' 'MPRPKPRSPRRRGRPPPAAPPPPPPPPARPRARRYRPGQRALREIRRYQSSTALLLRRQPFARVVTGLTLPNPP' A
#
# COMPACT_ATOMS: atom_id res chain seq x y z
N MET A 1 -32.51 -77.11 -7.90
CA MET A 1 -31.74 -76.03 -8.57
C MET A 1 -32.14 -74.69 -7.97
N PRO A 2 -31.29 -73.98 -7.21
CA PRO A 2 -31.62 -72.64 -6.71
C PRO A 2 -31.35 -71.59 -7.80
N ARG A 3 -32.28 -70.65 -8.01
CA ARG A 3 -32.12 -69.53 -8.96
C ARG A 3 -31.36 -68.37 -8.29
N PRO A 4 -30.41 -67.70 -8.97
CA PRO A 4 -29.72 -66.55 -8.41
C PRO A 4 -30.65 -65.31 -8.41
N LYS A 5 -30.62 -64.53 -7.32
CA LYS A 5 -31.37 -63.27 -7.19
C LYS A 5 -30.75 -62.16 -8.07
N PRO A 6 -31.55 -61.26 -8.66
CA PRO A 6 -31.03 -60.19 -9.50
C PRO A 6 -30.25 -59.17 -8.64
N ARG A 7 -29.05 -58.82 -9.09
CA ARG A 7 -28.20 -57.81 -8.46
C ARG A 7 -28.70 -56.44 -8.90
N SER A 8 -29.14 -55.61 -7.96
CA SER A 8 -29.60 -54.24 -8.23
C SER A 8 -28.49 -53.42 -8.91
N PRO A 9 -28.79 -52.60 -9.93
CA PRO A 9 -27.77 -51.84 -10.63
C PRO A 9 -27.14 -50.84 -9.67
N ARG A 10 -25.80 -50.92 -9.52
CA ARG A 10 -25.03 -49.91 -8.78
C ARG A 10 -25.27 -48.55 -9.42
N ARG A 11 -26.01 -47.69 -8.73
CA ARG A 11 -26.21 -46.28 -9.08
C ARG A 11 -24.83 -45.63 -9.19
N ARG A 12 -24.37 -45.37 -10.41
CA ARG A 12 -23.15 -44.59 -10.64
C ARG A 12 -23.42 -43.18 -10.12
N GLY A 13 -22.77 -42.80 -9.03
CA GLY A 13 -22.84 -41.44 -8.51
C GLY A 13 -22.37 -40.46 -9.58
N ARG A 14 -23.11 -39.35 -9.75
CA ARG A 14 -22.70 -38.25 -10.62
C ARG A 14 -21.34 -37.74 -10.12
N PRO A 15 -20.32 -37.57 -10.99
CA PRO A 15 -19.05 -36.98 -10.56
C PRO A 15 -19.31 -35.59 -9.96
N PRO A 16 -18.55 -35.17 -8.93
CA PRO A 16 -18.70 -33.84 -8.36
C PRO A 16 -18.46 -32.78 -9.45
N PRO A 17 -19.17 -31.64 -9.41
CA PRO A 17 -18.94 -30.56 -10.37
C PRO A 17 -17.48 -30.10 -10.28
N ALA A 18 -16.85 -29.92 -11.44
CA ALA A 18 -15.48 -29.43 -11.52
C ALA A 18 -15.36 -28.08 -10.78
N ALA A 19 -14.33 -27.94 -9.96
CA ALA A 19 -14.04 -26.67 -9.30
C ALA A 19 -13.81 -25.57 -10.36
N PRO A 20 -14.35 -24.36 -10.15
CA PRO A 20 -14.11 -23.25 -11.06
C PRO A 20 -12.60 -22.92 -11.11
N PRO A 21 -12.08 -22.44 -12.26
CA PRO A 21 -10.67 -22.08 -12.39
C PRO A 21 -10.30 -20.97 -11.40
N PRO A 22 -9.03 -20.93 -10.94
CA PRO A 22 -8.56 -19.87 -10.04
C PRO A 22 -8.67 -18.51 -10.73
N PRO A 23 -8.92 -17.43 -9.95
CA PRO A 23 -9.00 -16.09 -10.50
C PRO A 23 -7.69 -15.67 -11.17
N PRO A 24 -7.75 -14.81 -12.20
CA PRO A 24 -6.55 -14.29 -12.85
C PRO A 24 -5.68 -13.48 -11.87
N PRO A 25 -4.35 -13.45 -12.04
CA PRO A 25 -3.46 -12.67 -11.20
C PRO A 25 -3.76 -11.16 -11.31
N PRO A 26 -3.55 -10.37 -10.23
CA PRO A 26 -3.80 -8.95 -10.25
C PRO A 26 -2.90 -8.23 -11.27
N PRO A 27 -3.37 -7.13 -11.89
CA PRO A 27 -2.59 -6.38 -12.86
C PRO A 27 -1.30 -5.84 -12.21
N ALA A 28 -0.20 -5.92 -12.95
CA ALA A 28 1.08 -5.39 -12.52
C ALA A 28 0.94 -3.88 -12.18
N ARG A 29 1.35 -3.49 -10.97
CA ARG A 29 1.32 -2.07 -10.57
C ARG A 29 2.24 -1.26 -11.49
N PRO A 30 1.77 -0.14 -12.06
CA PRO A 30 2.61 0.71 -12.89
C PRO A 30 3.79 1.20 -12.05
N ARG A 31 5.00 1.17 -12.64
CA ARG A 31 6.20 1.70 -11.99
C ARG A 31 5.99 3.18 -11.66
N ALA A 32 6.29 3.59 -10.44
CA ALA A 32 6.22 4.98 -10.05
C ALA A 32 7.18 5.82 -10.91
N ARG A 33 6.65 6.83 -11.60
CA ARG A 33 7.47 7.71 -12.44
C ARG A 33 8.37 8.56 -11.55
N ARG A 34 9.69 8.47 -11.76
CA ARG A 34 10.67 9.29 -11.06
C ARG A 34 10.71 10.68 -11.68
N TYR A 35 10.78 11.71 -10.83
CA TYR A 35 10.99 13.09 -11.26
C TYR A 35 12.40 13.27 -11.82
N ARG A 36 12.54 14.10 -12.85
CA ARG A 36 13.87 14.49 -13.34
C ARG A 36 14.60 15.34 -12.28
N PRO A 37 15.94 15.32 -12.26
CA PRO A 37 16.72 16.26 -11.43
C PRO A 37 16.22 17.70 -11.64
N GLY A 38 16.10 18.46 -10.56
CA GLY A 38 15.60 19.84 -10.59
C GLY A 38 14.07 19.99 -10.65
N GLN A 39 13.31 18.99 -11.13
CA GLN A 39 11.85 19.13 -11.27
C GLN A 39 11.12 19.31 -9.93
N ARG A 40 11.53 18.57 -8.88
CA ARG A 40 10.97 18.76 -7.53
C ARG A 40 11.40 20.09 -6.91
N ALA A 41 12.68 20.46 -7.07
CA ALA A 41 13.21 21.72 -6.56
C ALA A 41 12.45 22.93 -7.13
N LEU A 42 12.22 22.98 -8.45
CA LEU A 42 11.43 24.07 -9.07
C LEU A 42 9.99 24.13 -8.53
N ARG A 43 9.37 22.98 -8.24
CA ARG A 43 8.03 22.94 -7.65
C ARG A 43 8.03 23.48 -6.22
N GLU A 44 9.04 23.11 -5.43
CA GLU A 44 9.20 23.58 -4.04
C GLU A 44 9.49 25.08 -3.99
N ILE A 45 10.39 25.60 -4.84
CA ILE A 45 10.69 27.04 -4.96
C ILE A 45 9.40 27.83 -5.24
N ARG A 46 8.62 27.43 -6.25
CA ARG A 46 7.35 28.09 -6.57
C ARG A 46 6.38 28.09 -5.39
N ARG A 47 6.27 26.96 -4.68
CA ARG A 47 5.37 26.83 -3.51
C ARG A 47 5.81 27.73 -2.34
N TYR A 48 7.10 27.81 -2.06
CA TYR A 48 7.61 28.62 -0.95
C TYR A 48 7.70 30.11 -1.28
N GLN A 49 7.75 30.47 -2.57
CA GLN A 49 7.65 31.87 -2.99
C GLN A 49 6.19 32.36 -3.05
N SER A 50 5.22 31.47 -3.26
CA SER A 50 3.80 31.84 -3.26
C SER A 50 3.18 31.98 -1.87
N SER A 51 3.88 31.55 -0.81
CA SER A 51 3.38 31.55 0.56
C SER A 51 4.45 32.02 1.53
N THR A 52 4.06 32.44 2.72
CA THR A 52 4.98 32.98 3.74
C THR A 52 4.99 32.16 5.02
N ALA A 53 4.59 30.88 4.93
CA ALA A 53 4.60 29.97 6.07
C ALA A 53 6.04 29.72 6.58
N LEU A 54 6.17 29.52 7.89
CA LEU A 54 7.46 29.21 8.50
C LEU A 54 8.04 27.90 7.93
N LEU A 55 9.30 27.97 7.48
CA LEU A 55 10.04 26.81 6.96
C LEU A 55 10.58 25.91 8.07
N LEU A 56 10.72 26.46 9.29
CA LEU A 56 11.15 25.74 10.48
C LEU A 56 9.98 25.52 11.43
N ARG A 57 10.01 24.40 12.15
CA ARG A 57 9.01 24.13 13.19
C ARG A 57 9.20 25.10 14.37
N ARG A 58 8.09 25.65 14.88
CA ARG A 58 8.11 26.68 15.93
C ARG A 58 8.79 26.23 17.22
N GLN A 59 8.42 25.07 17.77
CA GLN A 59 8.93 24.59 19.06
C GLN A 59 10.44 24.33 19.11
N PRO A 60 11.06 23.58 18.17
CA PRO A 60 12.52 23.39 18.19
C PRO A 60 13.27 24.71 17.98
N PHE A 61 12.76 25.60 17.12
CA PHE A 61 13.36 26.92 16.94
C PHE A 61 13.27 27.77 18.21
N ALA A 62 12.12 27.75 18.92
CA ALA A 62 11.97 28.45 20.19
C ALA A 62 12.96 27.99 21.26
N ARG A 63 13.22 26.68 21.36
CA ARG A 63 14.23 26.14 22.29
C ARG A 63 15.63 26.68 22.00
N VAL A 64 16.00 26.77 20.72
CA VAL A 64 17.29 27.35 20.31
C VAL A 64 17.38 28.82 20.70
N VAL A 65 16.33 29.60 20.42
CA VAL A 65 16.29 31.02 20.82
C VAL A 65 16.45 31.16 22.32
N THR A 66 15.71 30.39 23.12
CA THR A 66 15.82 30.39 24.58
C THR A 66 17.22 30.03 25.06
N GLY A 67 17.86 29.03 24.45
CA GLY A 67 19.24 28.65 24.82
C GLY A 67 20.30 29.69 24.45
N LEU A 68 20.02 30.55 23.46
CA LEU A 68 20.90 31.66 23.10
C LEU A 68 20.67 32.91 23.96
N THR A 69 19.42 33.14 24.40
CA THR A 69 19.04 34.38 25.09
C THR A 69 19.04 34.27 26.61
N LEU A 70 18.78 33.09 27.17
CA LEU A 70 18.89 32.87 28.60
C LEU A 70 20.29 32.37 28.94
N PRO A 71 20.94 32.92 29.98
CA PRO A 71 22.17 32.33 30.49
C PRO A 71 21.86 30.89 30.92
N ASN A 72 22.71 29.96 30.50
CA ASN A 72 22.62 28.57 30.92
C ASN A 72 22.65 28.56 32.46
N PRO A 73 21.57 28.14 33.15
CA PRO A 73 21.58 28.08 34.60
C PRO A 73 22.70 27.12 35.04
N PRO A 74 23.41 27.43 36.15
CA PRO A 74 24.54 26.65 36.62
C PRO A 74 24.15 25.18 36.91
#